data_AF-A0A5J4PEN0-F1
#
_entry.id   AF-A0A5J4PEN0-F1
#
_cell.length_a   1.000
_cell.length_b   1.000
_cell.length_c   1.000
_cell.angle_alpha   90.00
_cell.angle_beta   90.00
_cell.angle_gamma   90.00
#
_symmetry.space_group_name_H-M   'P 1'
#
loop_
_entity.id
_entity.type
_entity.pdbx_description
1 polymer ?
#
loop_
_entity_poly.entity_id
_entity_poly.type
_entity_poly.pdbx_seq_one_letter_code
_entity_poly.pdbx_strand_id
1 'polypeptide(L)'
;NFNNKIWNAFRLIKGWQVDEQAEAPDISRLAVRWFESILNKTAAEIADLFTKYRLSEALMAVYKLFWDEFSSWYLEMIKPAYGLAIDGVTYRATLSFFDKLLKLLHPFMPFITEELWQQMYERKEGESIMVSLLAPNAEVDETFINQFEITKEIIGNVRTLRLQKNITSKETLELQVIGHHPVEALNAVIIKMCNLSAIVITDTKAEGASAFMVGTTEFAVPLSNSIDPKAEIARMEAELKHKEGFLQGI
;
A
#
# COMPACT_ATOMS: atom_id res chain seq x y z
N ASN A 1 3.92 -8.21 -18.41
CA ASN A 1 4.13 -7.67 -17.04
C ASN A 1 2.89 -7.72 -16.17
N PHE A 2 1.73 -7.20 -16.60
CA PHE A 2 0.53 -7.16 -15.73
C PHE A 2 -0.07 -8.54 -15.42
N ASN A 3 -0.26 -9.41 -16.41
CA ASN A 3 -0.71 -10.80 -16.19
C ASN A 3 0.14 -11.54 -15.15
N ASN A 4 1.47 -11.39 -15.24
CA ASN A 4 2.40 -11.98 -14.25
C ASN A 4 2.19 -11.41 -12.85
N LYS A 5 1.86 -10.11 -12.72
CA LYS A 5 1.56 -9.50 -11.42
C LYS A 5 0.29 -10.09 -10.81
N ILE A 6 -0.76 -10.30 -11.61
CA ILE A 6 -2.02 -10.91 -11.17
C ILE A 6 -1.78 -12.35 -10.71
N TRP A 7 -1.04 -13.12 -11.50
CA TRP A 7 -0.66 -14.48 -11.17
C TRP A 7 0.18 -14.56 -9.87
N ASN A 8 1.15 -13.66 -9.72
CA ASN A 8 1.99 -13.61 -8.51
C ASN A 8 1.20 -13.23 -7.26
N ALA A 9 0.24 -12.29 -7.37
CA ALA A 9 -0.65 -11.96 -6.27
C ALA A 9 -1.51 -13.17 -5.85
N PHE A 10 -2.08 -13.90 -6.82
CA PHE A 10 -2.82 -15.13 -6.55
C PHE A 10 -1.95 -16.17 -5.83
N ARG A 11 -0.74 -16.44 -6.33
CA ARG A 11 0.20 -17.39 -5.70
C ARG A 11 0.58 -16.99 -4.28
N LEU A 12 0.77 -15.70 -4.02
CA LEU A 12 1.06 -15.19 -2.69
C LEU A 12 -0.11 -15.48 -1.73
N ILE A 13 -1.33 -15.13 -2.13
CA ILE A 13 -2.52 -15.31 -1.29
C ILE A 13 -2.77 -16.79 -1.02
N LYS A 14 -2.73 -17.65 -2.05
CA LYS A 14 -2.90 -19.11 -1.89
C LYS A 14 -1.77 -19.77 -1.09
N GLY A 15 -0.61 -19.12 -1.00
CA GLY A 15 0.55 -19.63 -0.26
C GLY A 15 0.51 -19.37 1.24
N TRP A 16 -0.43 -18.57 1.74
CA TRP A 16 -0.54 -18.30 3.17
C TRP A 16 -1.17 -19.47 3.93
N GLN A 17 -0.58 -19.80 5.08
CA GLN A 17 -1.24 -20.61 6.10
C GLN A 17 -2.27 -19.76 6.82
N VAL A 18 -3.43 -20.34 7.13
CA VAL A 18 -4.55 -19.62 7.74
C VAL A 18 -4.77 -20.16 9.15
N ASP A 19 -4.80 -19.27 10.12
CA ASP A 19 -5.24 -19.56 11.48
C ASP A 19 -6.66 -19.00 11.67
N GLU A 20 -7.63 -19.89 11.74
CA GLU A 20 -9.05 -19.55 11.89
C GLU A 20 -9.41 -19.03 13.29
N GLN A 21 -8.53 -19.24 14.28
CA GLN A 21 -8.75 -18.80 15.66
C GLN A 21 -7.98 -17.51 15.99
N ALA A 22 -7.05 -17.09 15.13
CA ALA A 22 -6.30 -15.86 15.33
C ALA A 22 -7.22 -14.63 15.19
N GLU A 23 -7.03 -13.66 16.09
CA GLU A 23 -7.67 -12.36 15.95
C GLU A 23 -6.96 -11.53 14.88
N ALA A 24 -7.76 -10.83 14.05
CA ALA A 24 -7.23 -9.93 13.05
C ALA A 24 -6.44 -8.79 13.70
N PRO A 25 -5.14 -8.59 13.39
CA PRO A 25 -4.38 -7.45 13.91
C PRO A 25 -5.03 -6.12 13.51
N ASP A 26 -4.81 -5.06 14.31
CA ASP A 26 -5.34 -3.72 14.02
C ASP A 26 -5.04 -3.25 12.60
N ILE A 27 -3.79 -3.44 12.16
CA ILE A 27 -3.39 -3.07 10.81
C ILE A 27 -4.18 -3.83 9.74
N SER A 28 -4.47 -5.11 9.94
CA SER A 28 -5.25 -5.89 8.99
C SER A 28 -6.69 -5.39 8.92
N ARG A 29 -7.29 -5.05 10.06
CA ARG A 29 -8.64 -4.44 10.11
C ARG A 29 -8.69 -3.11 9.37
N LEU A 30 -7.70 -2.23 9.60
CA LEU A 30 -7.58 -0.94 8.93
C LEU A 30 -7.38 -1.12 7.42
N ALA A 31 -6.51 -2.06 7.02
CA ALA A 31 -6.25 -2.38 5.62
C ALA A 31 -7.50 -2.91 4.90
N VAL A 32 -8.25 -3.81 5.54
CA VAL A 32 -9.50 -4.36 5.00
C VAL A 32 -10.54 -3.27 4.80
N ARG A 33 -10.80 -2.43 5.82
CA ARG A 33 -11.74 -1.31 5.73
C ARG A 33 -11.37 -0.33 4.62
N TRP A 34 -10.10 0.03 4.54
CA TRP A 34 -9.60 0.96 3.53
C TRP A 34 -9.74 0.37 2.12
N PHE A 35 -9.28 -0.87 1.93
CA PHE A 35 -9.29 -1.49 0.62
C PHE A 35 -10.71 -1.75 0.11
N GLU A 36 -11.63 -2.12 1.01
CA GLU A 36 -13.05 -2.22 0.66
C GLU A 36 -13.61 -0.88 0.13
N SER A 37 -13.29 0.22 0.80
CA SER A 37 -13.76 1.55 0.42
C SER A 37 -13.22 1.98 -0.95
N ILE A 38 -11.91 1.84 -1.19
CA ILE A 38 -11.32 2.22 -2.49
C ILE A 38 -11.77 1.28 -3.62
N LEU A 39 -11.95 -0.02 -3.33
CA LEU A 39 -12.48 -0.98 -4.29
C LEU A 39 -13.90 -0.61 -4.72
N ASN A 40 -14.78 -0.28 -3.76
CA ASN A 40 -16.15 0.13 -4.05
C ASN A 40 -16.19 1.43 -4.87
N LYS A 41 -15.36 2.42 -4.49
CA LYS A 41 -15.23 3.69 -5.21
C LYS A 41 -14.81 3.47 -6.67
N THR A 42 -13.75 2.69 -6.89
CA THR A 42 -13.26 2.43 -8.25
C THR A 42 -14.20 1.52 -9.04
N ALA A 43 -14.90 0.57 -8.40
CA ALA A 43 -15.92 -0.23 -9.07
C ALA A 43 -17.07 0.65 -9.59
N ALA A 44 -17.51 1.65 -8.81
CA ALA A 44 -18.52 2.62 -9.23
C ALA A 44 -18.03 3.48 -10.41
N GLU A 45 -16.77 3.95 -10.36
CA GLU A 45 -16.14 4.69 -11.46
C GLU A 45 -16.09 3.85 -12.74
N ILE A 46 -15.63 2.60 -12.65
CA ILE A 46 -15.56 1.68 -13.78
C ILE A 46 -16.95 1.47 -14.37
N ALA A 47 -17.97 1.21 -13.53
CA ALA A 47 -19.34 1.02 -14.00
C ALA A 47 -19.83 2.24 -14.81
N ASP A 48 -19.60 3.46 -14.31
CA ASP A 48 -19.93 4.70 -15.02
C ASP A 48 -19.15 4.83 -16.35
N LEU A 49 -17.84 4.55 -16.36
CA LEU A 49 -17.02 4.58 -17.58
C LEU A 49 -17.50 3.58 -18.64
N PHE A 50 -17.98 2.40 -18.23
CA PHE A 50 -18.59 1.43 -19.12
C PHE A 50 -19.88 1.96 -19.75
N THR A 51 -20.75 2.66 -19.00
CA THR A 51 -21.97 3.28 -19.58
C THR A 51 -21.64 4.34 -20.64
N LYS A 52 -20.45 4.95 -20.55
CA LYS A 52 -19.95 5.99 -21.46
C LYS A 52 -19.05 5.44 -22.56
N TYR A 53 -18.89 4.12 -22.67
CA TYR A 53 -17.96 3.45 -23.60
C TYR A 53 -16.49 3.90 -23.47
N ARG A 54 -16.08 4.42 -22.31
CA ARG A 54 -14.70 4.86 -22.03
C ARG A 54 -13.83 3.70 -21.56
N LEU A 55 -13.74 2.65 -22.39
CA LEU A 55 -13.14 1.37 -22.02
C LEU A 55 -11.65 1.46 -21.67
N SER A 56 -10.89 2.33 -22.35
CA SER A 56 -9.47 2.56 -22.04
C SER A 56 -9.27 3.14 -20.64
N GLU A 57 -10.18 4.00 -20.19
CA GLU A 57 -10.11 4.59 -18.86
C GLU A 57 -10.55 3.60 -17.78
N ALA A 58 -11.59 2.82 -18.07
CA ALA A 58 -12.01 1.72 -17.19
C ALA A 58 -10.87 0.71 -16.98
N LEU A 59 -10.15 0.35 -18.04
CA LEU A 59 -8.95 -0.49 -17.96
C LEU A 59 -7.87 0.16 -17.09
N MET A 60 -7.61 1.45 -17.26
CA MET A 60 -6.60 2.13 -16.45
C MET A 60 -6.99 2.27 -14.98
N ALA A 61 -8.28 2.46 -14.68
CA ALA A 61 -8.78 2.53 -13.31
C ALA A 61 -8.58 1.18 -12.59
N VAL A 62 -8.99 0.07 -13.20
CA VAL A 62 -8.78 -1.26 -12.60
C VAL A 62 -7.30 -1.66 -12.55
N TYR A 63 -6.49 -1.24 -13.54
CA TYR A 63 -5.05 -1.45 -13.54
C TYR A 63 -4.38 -0.80 -12.32
N LYS A 64 -4.66 0.49 -12.08
CA LYS A 64 -4.12 1.24 -10.93
C LYS A 64 -4.62 0.67 -9.61
N LEU A 65 -5.91 0.35 -9.51
CA LEU A 65 -6.47 -0.30 -8.33
C LEU A 65 -5.75 -1.64 -8.02
N PHE A 66 -5.48 -2.47 -9.03
CA PHE A 66 -4.77 -3.72 -8.80
C PHE A 66 -3.30 -3.52 -8.44
N TRP A 67 -2.61 -2.64 -9.18
CA TRP A 67 -1.17 -2.50 -9.07
C TRP A 67 -0.77 -1.65 -7.86
N ASP A 68 -1.31 -0.44 -7.79
CA ASP A 68 -0.94 0.54 -6.79
C ASP A 68 -1.61 0.20 -5.47
N GLU A 69 -2.94 -0.01 -5.47
CA GLU A 69 -3.68 -0.18 -4.22
C GLU A 69 -3.62 -1.60 -3.68
N PHE A 70 -4.04 -2.59 -4.47
CA PHE A 70 -4.11 -3.97 -3.98
C PHE A 70 -2.72 -4.54 -3.75
N SER A 71 -1.87 -4.50 -4.77
CA SER A 71 -0.59 -5.20 -4.71
C SER A 71 0.47 -4.47 -3.89
N SER A 72 0.53 -3.14 -3.97
CA SER A 72 1.64 -2.37 -3.37
C SER A 72 1.32 -1.89 -1.95
N TRP A 73 0.04 -1.68 -1.62
CA TRP A 73 -0.40 -1.26 -0.29
C TRP A 73 -1.10 -2.39 0.46
N TYR A 74 -2.24 -2.88 -0.04
CA TYR A 74 -3.09 -3.80 0.70
C TYR A 74 -2.36 -5.11 1.08
N LEU A 75 -1.79 -5.82 0.09
CA LEU A 75 -1.10 -7.08 0.32
C LEU A 75 0.11 -6.94 1.24
N GLU A 76 0.85 -5.82 1.18
CA GLU A 76 1.98 -5.57 2.08
C GLU A 76 1.52 -5.29 3.52
N MET A 77 0.39 -4.60 3.70
CA MET A 77 -0.18 -4.34 5.02
C MET A 77 -0.67 -5.60 5.71
N ILE A 78 -1.36 -6.49 4.99
CA ILE A 78 -1.94 -7.71 5.58
C ILE A 78 -0.95 -8.88 5.65
N LYS A 79 0.21 -8.75 5.01
CA LYS A 79 1.22 -9.80 4.96
C LYS A 79 1.58 -10.26 6.38
N PRO A 80 1.43 -11.55 6.72
CA PRO A 80 1.86 -12.07 8.01
C PRO A 80 3.39 -11.96 8.12
N ALA A 81 3.90 -11.91 9.35
CA ALA A 81 5.35 -12.00 9.54
C ALA A 81 5.87 -13.33 8.98
N TYR A 82 7.14 -13.37 8.60
CA TYR A 82 7.73 -14.56 7.97
C TYR A 82 7.53 -15.80 8.86
N GLY A 83 6.89 -16.83 8.31
CA GLY A 83 6.60 -18.08 9.00
C GLY A 83 5.34 -18.07 9.88
N LEU A 84 4.62 -16.95 9.99
CA LEU A 84 3.34 -16.87 10.69
C LEU A 84 2.15 -17.07 9.76
N ALA A 85 1.06 -17.58 10.31
CA ALA A 85 -0.23 -17.67 9.63
C ALA A 85 -0.93 -16.31 9.58
N ILE A 86 -1.78 -16.11 8.58
CA ILE A 86 -2.72 -14.99 8.52
C ILE A 86 -4.02 -15.37 9.23
N ASP A 87 -4.69 -14.40 9.84
CA ASP A 87 -6.00 -14.64 10.44
C ASP A 87 -7.08 -14.93 9.38
N GLY A 88 -8.05 -15.78 9.74
CA GLY A 88 -9.11 -16.21 8.82
C GLY A 88 -10.00 -15.06 8.32
N VAL A 89 -10.21 -14.01 9.11
CA VAL A 89 -11.08 -12.87 8.75
C VAL A 89 -10.44 -12.07 7.62
N THR A 90 -9.19 -11.66 7.78
CA THR A 90 -8.41 -10.94 6.78
C THR A 90 -8.20 -11.78 5.53
N TYR A 91 -7.97 -13.09 5.68
CA TYR A 91 -7.82 -14.00 4.54
C TYR A 91 -9.08 -14.05 3.67
N ARG A 92 -10.26 -14.25 4.29
CA ARG A 92 -11.54 -14.28 3.57
C ARG A 92 -11.86 -12.94 2.90
N ALA A 93 -11.62 -11.82 3.60
CA ALA A 93 -11.78 -10.49 3.01
C ALA A 93 -10.89 -10.33 1.77
N THR A 94 -9.62 -10.74 1.86
CA THR A 94 -8.66 -10.71 0.74
C THR A 94 -9.11 -11.54 -0.45
N LEU A 95 -9.62 -12.75 -0.22
CA LEU A 95 -10.16 -13.56 -1.31
C LEU A 95 -11.41 -12.93 -1.93
N SER A 96 -12.28 -12.31 -1.14
CA SER A 96 -13.44 -11.56 -1.66
C SER A 96 -13.01 -10.37 -2.52
N PHE A 97 -11.98 -9.63 -2.10
CA PHE A 97 -11.39 -8.54 -2.87
C PHE A 97 -10.78 -9.04 -4.18
N PHE A 98 -10.03 -10.14 -4.12
CA PHE A 98 -9.43 -10.73 -5.32
C PHE A 98 -10.50 -11.21 -6.32
N ASP A 99 -11.60 -11.83 -5.85
CA ASP A 99 -12.75 -12.20 -6.69
C ASP A 99 -13.35 -10.99 -7.41
N LYS A 100 -13.60 -9.89 -6.68
CA LYS A 100 -14.10 -8.63 -7.26
C LYS A 100 -13.11 -8.04 -8.28
N LEU A 101 -11.82 -8.04 -7.98
CA LEU A 101 -10.78 -7.56 -8.90
C LEU A 101 -10.73 -8.38 -10.20
N LEU A 102 -10.80 -9.72 -10.10
CA LEU A 102 -10.83 -10.58 -11.29
C LEU A 102 -12.08 -10.29 -12.14
N LYS A 103 -13.24 -10.05 -11.53
CA LYS A 103 -14.47 -9.69 -12.24
C LYS A 103 -14.34 -8.35 -12.96
N LEU A 104 -13.75 -7.34 -12.31
CA LEU A 104 -13.50 -6.03 -12.94
C LEU A 104 -12.49 -6.13 -14.10
N LEU A 105 -11.53 -7.05 -14.01
CA LEU A 105 -10.51 -7.28 -15.06
C LEU A 105 -10.98 -8.19 -16.20
N HIS A 106 -12.01 -9.01 -15.97
CA HIS A 106 -12.45 -10.05 -16.92
C HIS A 106 -12.79 -9.52 -18.31
N PRO A 107 -13.48 -8.36 -18.48
CA PRO A 107 -13.75 -7.79 -19.80
C PRO A 107 -12.49 -7.48 -20.63
N PHE A 108 -11.33 -7.31 -19.98
CA PHE A 108 -10.08 -6.97 -20.64
C PHE A 108 -9.10 -8.14 -20.73
N MET A 109 -9.17 -9.09 -19.80
CA MET A 109 -8.22 -10.20 -19.67
C MET A 109 -8.94 -11.52 -19.34
N PRO A 110 -9.79 -12.03 -20.25
CA PRO A 110 -10.75 -13.08 -19.92
C PRO A 110 -10.12 -14.41 -19.54
N PHE A 111 -9.06 -14.83 -20.22
CA PHE A 111 -8.47 -16.16 -20.01
C PHE A 111 -7.76 -16.29 -18.65
N ILE A 112 -6.93 -15.32 -18.27
CA ILE A 112 -6.20 -15.38 -16.99
C ILE A 112 -7.15 -15.16 -15.81
N THR A 113 -8.15 -14.29 -15.96
CA THR A 113 -9.11 -14.04 -14.89
C THR A 113 -10.02 -15.24 -14.66
N GLU A 114 -10.47 -15.93 -15.72
CA GLU A 114 -11.19 -17.19 -15.63
C GLU A 114 -10.34 -18.27 -14.95
N GLU A 115 -9.13 -18.52 -15.44
CA GLU A 115 -8.22 -19.54 -14.89
C GLU A 115 -8.01 -19.34 -13.38
N LEU A 116 -7.67 -18.11 -12.97
CA LEU A 116 -7.44 -17.81 -11.55
C LEU A 116 -8.72 -17.92 -10.72
N TRP A 117 -9.85 -17.45 -11.25
CA TRP A 117 -11.14 -17.47 -10.55
C TRP A 117 -11.65 -18.89 -10.29
N GLN A 118 -11.38 -19.81 -11.22
CA GLN A 118 -11.66 -21.25 -11.07
C GLN A 118 -10.76 -21.91 -10.02
N GLN A 119 -9.50 -21.48 -9.89
CA GLN A 119 -8.56 -22.04 -8.91
C GLN A 119 -8.72 -21.46 -7.48
N MET A 120 -9.47 -20.37 -7.31
CA MET A 120 -9.66 -19.75 -5.99
C MET A 120 -10.45 -20.65 -5.05
N TYR A 121 -11.55 -21.21 -5.53
CA TYR A 121 -12.50 -22.03 -4.77
C TYR A 121 -12.91 -23.24 -5.60
N GLU A 122 -13.42 -24.27 -4.95
CA GLU A 122 -14.12 -25.33 -5.68
C GLU A 122 -15.37 -24.76 -6.35
N ARG A 123 -15.51 -25.02 -7.65
CA ARG A 123 -16.62 -24.57 -8.49
C ARG A 123 -17.44 -25.74 -8.98
N LYS A 124 -18.74 -25.51 -9.16
CA LYS A 124 -19.62 -26.47 -9.81
C LYS A 124 -19.42 -26.44 -11.31
N GLU A 125 -19.71 -27.56 -11.96
CA GLU A 125 -19.69 -27.63 -13.42
C GLU A 125 -20.58 -26.55 -14.04
N GLY A 126 -20.04 -25.83 -15.03
CA GLY A 126 -20.74 -24.75 -15.72
C GLY A 126 -20.65 -23.37 -15.04
N GLU A 127 -20.06 -23.25 -13.85
CA GLU A 127 -19.74 -21.93 -13.28
C GLU A 127 -18.60 -21.28 -14.05
N SER A 128 -18.76 -20.01 -14.41
CA SER A 128 -17.75 -19.21 -15.09
C SER A 128 -17.82 -17.76 -14.61
N ILE A 129 -16.67 -17.10 -14.52
CA ILE A 129 -16.61 -15.68 -14.19
C ILE A 129 -17.35 -14.82 -15.23
N MET A 130 -17.44 -15.28 -16.49
CA MET A 130 -18.12 -14.59 -17.60
C MET A 130 -19.60 -14.32 -17.32
N VAL A 131 -20.27 -15.19 -16.55
CA VAL A 131 -21.69 -15.04 -16.17
C VAL A 131 -21.87 -14.57 -14.73
N SER A 132 -20.76 -14.23 -14.05
CA SER A 132 -20.80 -13.78 -12.66
C SER A 132 -21.01 -12.26 -12.60
N LEU A 133 -22.02 -11.85 -11.84
CA LEU A 133 -22.29 -10.43 -11.62
C LEU A 133 -21.44 -9.90 -10.45
N LEU A 134 -20.95 -8.67 -10.61
CA LEU A 134 -20.43 -7.90 -9.49
C LEU A 134 -21.64 -7.44 -8.65
N ALA A 135 -21.58 -7.65 -7.33
CA ALA A 135 -22.61 -7.15 -6.43
C ALA A 135 -22.67 -5.60 -6.53
N PRO A 136 -23.87 -4.99 -6.52
CA PRO A 136 -24.01 -3.54 -6.54
C PRO A 136 -23.31 -2.91 -5.34
N ASN A 137 -22.71 -1.74 -5.58
CA ASN A 137 -21.73 -1.08 -4.73
C ASN A 137 -22.16 -1.00 -3.25
N ALA A 138 -21.22 -1.32 -2.37
CA ALA A 138 -21.32 -1.06 -0.94
C ALA A 138 -20.89 0.37 -0.60
N GLU A 139 -21.08 0.77 0.66
CA GLU A 139 -20.72 2.11 1.14
C GLU A 139 -19.25 2.45 0.87
N VAL A 140 -18.99 3.71 0.55
CA VAL A 140 -17.65 4.27 0.34
C VAL A 140 -17.37 5.23 1.48
N ASP A 141 -16.36 4.92 2.29
CA ASP A 141 -15.89 5.82 3.34
C ASP A 141 -14.84 6.80 2.78
N GLU A 142 -15.32 7.86 2.12
CA GLU A 142 -14.47 8.91 1.53
C GLU A 142 -13.57 9.59 2.58
N THR A 143 -14.05 9.70 3.82
CA THR A 143 -13.26 10.32 4.90
C THR A 143 -12.06 9.44 5.22
N PHE A 144 -12.27 8.13 5.37
CA PHE A 144 -11.20 7.19 5.65
C PHE A 144 -10.24 7.02 4.48
N ILE A 145 -10.72 7.07 3.23
CA ILE A 145 -9.85 7.12 2.04
C ILE A 145 -8.91 8.32 2.11
N ASN A 146 -9.43 9.53 2.39
CA ASN A 146 -8.61 10.73 2.48
C ASN A 146 -7.59 10.69 3.63
N GLN A 147 -7.98 10.16 4.79
CA GLN A 147 -7.04 9.90 5.89
C GLN A 147 -5.93 8.94 5.45
N PHE A 148 -6.28 7.90 4.69
CA PHE A 148 -5.31 6.93 4.21
C PHE A 148 -4.34 7.52 3.17
N GLU A 149 -4.78 8.46 2.34
CA GLU A 149 -3.88 9.18 1.41
C GLU A 149 -2.83 10.01 2.18
N ILE A 150 -3.22 10.67 3.27
CA ILE A 150 -2.27 11.36 4.17
C ILE A 150 -1.28 10.35 4.76
N THR A 151 -1.77 9.18 5.20
CA THR A 151 -0.91 8.08 5.68
C THR A 151 0.09 7.62 4.62
N LYS A 152 -0.33 7.45 3.36
CA LYS A 152 0.58 7.09 2.26
C LYS A 152 1.64 8.18 2.02
N GLU A 153 1.27 9.45 2.12
CA GLU A 153 2.19 10.58 1.98
C GLU A 153 3.27 10.55 3.07
N ILE A 154 2.88 10.33 4.34
CA ILE A 154 3.82 10.16 5.46
C ILE A 154 4.77 9.00 5.18
N ILE A 155 4.24 7.83 4.80
CA ILE A 155 5.04 6.63 4.52
C ILE A 155 6.01 6.87 3.34
N GLY A 156 5.54 7.55 2.29
CA GLY A 156 6.36 7.91 1.13
C GLY A 156 7.52 8.84 1.51
N ASN A 157 7.26 9.84 2.35
CA ASN A 157 8.29 10.74 2.84
C ASN A 157 9.31 10.02 3.74
N VAL A 158 8.88 9.17 4.66
CA VAL A 158 9.81 8.37 5.49
C VAL A 158 10.68 7.44 4.64
N ARG A 159 10.10 6.79 3.62
CA ARG A 159 10.86 5.95 2.68
C ARG A 159 11.85 6.76 1.85
N THR A 160 11.47 7.96 1.43
CA THR A 160 12.34 8.88 0.70
C THR A 160 13.49 9.35 1.58
N LEU A 161 13.21 9.70 2.83
CA LEU A 161 14.22 10.08 3.82
C LEU A 161 15.22 8.94 4.04
N ARG A 162 14.74 7.70 4.21
CA ARG A 162 15.61 6.51 4.30
C ARG A 162 16.54 6.39 3.10
N LEU A 163 16.01 6.54 1.88
CA LEU A 163 16.81 6.49 0.65
C LEU A 163 17.86 7.61 0.61
N GLN A 164 17.48 8.85 0.93
CA GLN A 164 18.38 10.01 0.94
C GLN A 164 19.50 9.88 1.98
N LYS A 165 19.19 9.27 3.13
CA LYS A 165 20.14 9.06 4.24
C LYS A 165 20.81 7.69 4.22
N ASN A 166 20.61 6.90 3.16
CA ASN A 166 21.15 5.55 3.00
C ASN A 166 20.85 4.60 4.18
N ILE A 167 19.67 4.75 4.80
CA ILE A 167 19.22 3.95 5.93
C ILE A 167 18.50 2.71 5.39
N THR A 168 18.92 1.53 5.82
CA THR A 168 18.32 0.28 5.35
C THR A 168 16.90 0.09 5.89
N SER A 169 16.00 -0.56 5.14
CA SER A 169 14.63 -0.83 5.61
C SER A 169 14.54 -1.74 6.85
N LYS A 170 15.62 -2.47 7.17
CA LYS A 170 15.70 -3.33 8.36
C LYS A 170 15.94 -2.54 9.63
N GLU A 171 16.52 -1.35 9.51
CA GLU A 171 16.81 -0.51 10.66
C GLU A 171 15.51 0.13 11.17
N THR A 172 15.25 -0.02 12.46
CA THR A 172 14.06 0.53 13.10
C THR A 172 14.27 2.02 13.38
N LEU A 173 13.30 2.86 13.01
CA LEU A 173 13.34 4.31 13.24
C LEU A 173 12.27 4.77 14.22
N GLU A 174 12.46 5.93 14.83
CA GLU A 174 11.40 6.66 15.52
C GLU A 174 10.90 7.79 14.61
N LEU A 175 9.58 8.02 14.60
CA LEU A 175 8.99 9.18 13.92
C LEU A 175 8.41 10.13 14.95
N GLN A 176 8.79 11.40 14.87
CA GLN A 176 8.26 12.49 15.67
C GLN A 176 7.22 13.26 14.87
N VAL A 177 6.10 13.62 15.52
CA VAL A 177 5.06 14.49 14.97
C VAL A 177 5.04 15.77 15.78
N ILE A 178 5.20 16.90 15.11
CA ILE A 178 5.33 18.18 15.79
C ILE A 178 3.94 18.82 15.82
N GLY A 179 3.36 18.92 17.01
CA GLY A 179 1.99 19.42 17.21
C GLY A 179 0.90 18.36 16.99
N HIS A 180 -0.02 18.59 16.06
CA HIS A 180 -1.20 17.72 15.87
C HIS A 180 -0.94 16.59 14.86
N HIS A 181 -1.25 15.35 15.23
CA HIS A 181 -1.18 14.22 14.31
C HIS A 181 -2.52 14.00 13.58
N PRO A 182 -2.62 14.30 12.26
CA PRO A 182 -3.91 14.23 11.54
C PRO A 182 -4.47 12.82 11.34
N VAL A 183 -3.64 11.78 11.49
CA VAL A 183 -3.98 10.38 11.17
C VAL A 183 -3.49 9.39 12.23
N GLU A 184 -3.53 9.80 13.51
CA GLU A 184 -3.07 8.98 14.64
C GLU A 184 -3.73 7.60 14.70
N ALA A 185 -5.01 7.49 14.31
CA ALA A 185 -5.73 6.22 14.22
C ALA A 185 -5.11 5.22 13.22
N LEU A 186 -4.25 5.67 12.30
CA LEU A 186 -3.54 4.86 11.31
C LEU A 186 -2.08 4.61 11.69
N ASN A 187 -1.67 4.91 12.93
CA ASN A 187 -0.31 4.67 13.43
C ASN A 187 0.17 3.24 13.21
N ALA A 188 -0.70 2.24 13.42
CA ALA A 188 -0.35 0.83 13.19
C ALA A 188 0.10 0.57 11.74
N VAL A 189 -0.50 1.25 10.76
CA VAL A 189 -0.11 1.17 9.34
C VAL A 189 1.25 1.81 9.13
N ILE A 190 1.44 3.04 9.61
CA ILE A 190 2.70 3.79 9.45
C ILE A 190 3.87 3.03 10.09
N ILE A 191 3.68 2.55 11.32
CA ILE A 191 4.67 1.79 12.08
C ILE A 191 5.14 0.56 11.30
N LYS A 192 4.22 -0.27 10.81
CA LYS A 192 4.59 -1.48 10.06
C LYS A 192 5.25 -1.12 8.72
N MET A 193 4.64 -0.21 7.96
CA MET A 193 5.05 0.09 6.58
C MET A 193 6.39 0.84 6.49
N CYS A 194 6.82 1.46 7.58
CA CYS A 194 8.08 2.17 7.70
C CYS A 194 9.09 1.50 8.65
N ASN A 195 8.75 0.36 9.26
CA ASN A 195 9.54 -0.30 10.31
C ASN A 195 9.95 0.69 11.42
N LEU A 196 8.94 1.23 12.11
CA LEU A 196 9.16 2.18 13.21
C LEU A 196 9.07 1.50 14.58
N SER A 197 9.79 2.01 15.57
CA SER A 197 9.65 1.62 16.98
C SER A 197 8.46 2.31 17.62
N ALA A 198 8.26 3.59 17.31
CA ALA A 198 7.19 4.42 17.85
C ALA A 198 6.92 5.63 16.95
N ILE A 199 5.74 6.23 17.16
CA ILE A 199 5.39 7.56 16.68
C ILE A 199 5.15 8.42 17.92
N VAL A 200 5.95 9.47 18.09
CA VAL A 200 5.97 10.31 19.29
C VAL A 200 5.50 11.71 18.93
N ILE A 201 4.49 12.22 19.62
CA ILE A 201 4.04 13.60 19.46
C ILE A 201 4.92 14.49 20.36
N THR A 202 5.54 15.52 19.80
CA THR A 202 6.42 16.44 20.54
C THR A 202 6.15 17.89 20.16
N ASP A 203 6.53 18.83 21.03
CA ASP A 203 6.44 20.27 20.73
C ASP A 203 7.67 20.76 19.93
N THR A 204 8.80 20.07 20.06
CA THR A 204 10.06 20.42 19.41
C THR A 204 10.72 19.18 18.82
N LYS A 205 11.29 19.30 17.63
CA LYS A 205 12.09 18.23 17.01
C LYS A 205 13.43 18.04 17.72
N ALA A 206 13.92 16.80 17.73
CA ALA A 206 15.24 16.49 18.23
C ALA A 206 16.36 17.19 17.41
N GLU A 207 17.47 17.53 18.09
CA GLU A 207 18.63 18.13 17.44
C GLU A 207 19.23 17.17 16.41
N GLY A 208 19.48 17.66 15.18
CA GLY A 208 19.96 16.84 14.07
C GLY A 208 18.92 15.91 13.42
N ALA A 209 17.63 16.01 13.80
CA ALA A 209 16.57 15.26 13.13
C ALA A 209 16.34 15.73 11.69
N SER A 210 16.06 14.78 10.79
CA SER A 210 15.62 15.11 9.42
C SER A 210 14.11 15.28 9.39
N ALA A 211 13.65 16.46 8.99
CA ALA A 211 12.24 16.83 8.99
C ALA A 211 11.63 16.90 7.59
N PHE A 212 10.33 16.69 7.50
CA PHE A 212 9.53 16.85 6.28
C PHE A 212 8.10 17.32 6.64
N MET A 213 7.41 17.90 5.66
CA MET A 213 6.04 18.38 5.83
C MET A 213 5.05 17.47 5.10
N VAL A 214 3.92 17.19 5.75
CA VAL A 214 2.73 16.60 5.12
C VAL A 214 1.56 17.52 5.42
N GLY A 215 1.02 18.17 4.39
CA GLY A 215 0.09 19.29 4.55
C GLY A 215 0.71 20.39 5.44
N THR A 216 0.08 20.62 6.59
CA THR A 216 0.53 21.61 7.60
C THR A 216 1.21 20.99 8.82
N THR A 217 1.45 19.68 8.81
CA THR A 217 2.05 18.95 9.94
C THR A 217 3.52 18.67 9.66
N GLU A 218 4.40 19.06 10.59
CA GLU A 218 5.83 18.73 10.53
C GLU A 218 6.07 17.36 11.17
N PHE A 219 6.80 16.51 10.45
CA PHE A 219 7.27 15.21 10.91
C PHE A 219 8.80 15.22 10.93
N ALA A 220 9.42 14.52 11.88
CA ALA A 220 10.86 14.44 11.98
C ALA A 220 11.34 13.05 12.37
N VAL A 221 12.48 12.63 11.83
CA VAL A 221 13.15 11.37 12.19
C VAL A 221 14.44 11.74 12.92
N PRO A 222 14.59 11.43 14.22
CA PRO A 222 15.85 11.56 14.94
C PRO A 222 16.88 10.59 14.36
N LEU A 223 18.01 11.09 13.89
CA LEU A 223 19.04 10.29 13.23
C LEU A 223 20.24 9.98 14.14
N SER A 224 20.05 10.08 15.46
CA SER A 224 21.11 10.19 16.47
C SER A 224 22.04 8.97 16.60
N ASN A 225 21.72 7.80 16.02
CA ASN A 225 22.52 6.58 16.15
C ASN A 225 22.95 5.92 14.83
N SER A 226 22.64 6.49 13.66
CA SER A 226 22.58 5.71 12.41
C SER A 226 23.34 6.31 11.21
N ILE A 227 23.80 7.55 11.30
CA ILE A 227 24.52 8.18 10.19
C ILE A 227 25.99 7.86 10.34
N ASP A 228 26.56 7.12 9.37
CA ASP A 228 28.02 7.09 9.19
C ASP A 228 28.48 8.46 8.66
N PRO A 229 29.14 9.30 9.49
CA PRO A 229 29.50 10.65 9.08
C PRO A 229 30.47 10.65 7.89
N LYS A 230 31.29 9.60 7.75
CA LYS A 230 32.23 9.48 6.63
C LYS A 230 31.49 9.20 5.32
N ALA A 231 30.47 8.35 5.36
CA ALA A 231 29.63 8.08 4.19
C ALA A 231 28.86 9.33 3.73
N GLU A 232 28.34 10.13 4.67
CA GLU A 232 27.60 11.35 4.34
C GLU A 232 28.53 12.46 3.79
N ILE A 233 29.75 12.61 4.35
CA ILE A 233 30.76 13.52 3.79
C ILE A 233 31.11 13.11 2.36
N ALA A 234 31.42 11.83 2.11
CA ALA A 234 31.76 11.34 0.78
C ALA A 234 30.62 11.54 -0.24
N ARG A 235 29.36 11.38 0.19
CA ARG A 235 28.17 11.64 -0.64
C ARG A 235 28.05 13.12 -0.98
N MET A 236 28.15 14.00 0.01
CA MET A 236 28.09 15.45 -0.21
C MET A 236 29.23 15.92 -1.12
N GLU A 237 30.44 15.38 -0.97
CA GLU A 237 31.57 15.66 -1.87
C GLU A 237 31.30 15.19 -3.31
N ALA A 238 30.71 14.01 -3.49
CA ALA A 238 30.33 13.50 -4.81
C ALA A 238 29.23 14.36 -5.48
N GLU A 239 28.22 14.77 -4.70
CA GLU A 239 27.14 15.64 -5.19
C GLU A 239 27.66 17.06 -5.50
N LEU A 240 28.59 17.58 -4.68
CA LEU A 240 29.28 18.84 -4.94
C LEU A 240 30.06 18.77 -6.25
N LYS A 241 30.90 17.74 -6.44
CA LYS A 241 31.67 17.55 -7.67
C LYS A 241 30.79 17.44 -8.92
N HIS A 242 29.65 16.76 -8.81
CA HIS A 242 28.67 16.68 -9.89
C HIS A 242 28.09 18.06 -10.24
N LYS A 243 27.68 18.85 -9.23
CA LYS A 243 27.13 20.21 -9.44
C LYS A 243 28.18 21.19 -9.96
N GLU A 244 29.44 21.09 -9.51
CA GLU A 244 30.56 21.88 -10.02
C GLU A 244 30.85 21.56 -11.50
N GLY A 245 30.85 20.27 -11.87
CA GLY A 245 30.99 19.84 -13.26
C GLY A 245 29.84 20.33 -14.15
N PHE A 246 28.61 20.35 -13.64
CA PHE A 246 27.46 20.94 -14.33
C PHE A 246 27.62 22.45 -14.53
N LEU A 247 28.09 23.17 -13.52
CA LEU A 247 28.33 24.62 -13.59
C LEU A 247 29.40 24.99 -14.64
N GLN A 248 30.45 24.17 -14.80
CA GLN A 248 31.47 24.39 -15.85
C GLN A 248 30.97 24.11 -17.26
N GLY A 249 29.84 23.40 -17.41
CA GLY A 249 29.20 23.10 -18.69
C GLY A 249 28.19 24.15 -19.17
N ILE A 250 27.92 25.18 -18.35
CA ILE A 250 27.11 26.36 -18.69
C ILE A 250 28.04 27.54 -19.01
#